data_AF-A0A653BKZ4-F1
#
_entry.id   AF-A0A653BKZ4-F1
#
_cell.length_a   1.000
_cell.length_b   1.000
_cell.length_c   1.000
_cell.angle_alpha   90.00
_cell.angle_beta   90.00
_cell.angle_gamma   90.00
#
_symmetry.space_group_name_H-M   'P 1'
#
loop_
_entity.id
_entity.type
_entity.pdbx_description
1 polymer ?
#
loop_
_entity_poly.entity_id
_entity_poly.type
_entity_poly.pdbx_seq_one_letter_code
_entity_poly.pdbx_strand_id
1 'polypeptide(L)'
;MSLLTDTEERFWKAADYNLEIIEDYAKAMNTLRKKYLYYVSIFFIAAVFHVYGRILEDGRKIPVNLLFRAYIPESISFWTMFLWEHIPLAGVMLSQTAMDVLILCLNSLTVIQFKLLRHEVENLFGDANGDSVSEIDIKERIKRCNNHHTFLLYFRTTANNTFSTMMFVYIGVIVLLSSIEIYLTFLTDSIEEMSKFVLSTVYTFFVFFICYCYPAQELTTEAENLAESVYACEWYNFPEFQKDVLILLGKSRIKVAFNMGGILDLNLETGMAAVKAILSYSMFLRTMTLLEGS
;
A
#
# COMPACT_ATOMS: atom_id res chain seq x y z
N MET A 1 11.06 -7.58 -15.00
CA MET A 1 12.34 -6.84 -15.14
C MET A 1 12.13 -5.48 -15.81
N SER A 2 11.20 -5.32 -16.76
CA SER A 2 10.91 -4.03 -17.43
C SER A 2 10.46 -2.90 -16.50
N LEU A 3 9.56 -3.15 -15.54
CA LEU A 3 9.02 -2.11 -14.64
C LEU A 3 10.07 -1.37 -13.80
N LEU A 4 11.10 -2.08 -13.31
CA LEU A 4 12.17 -1.48 -12.51
C LEU A 4 13.08 -0.60 -13.38
N THR A 5 13.46 -1.08 -14.57
CA THR A 5 14.22 -0.30 -15.54
C THR A 5 13.46 0.93 -16.00
N ASP A 6 12.15 0.79 -16.28
CA ASP A 6 11.26 1.91 -16.60
C ASP A 6 11.21 2.95 -15.47
N THR A 7 11.27 2.50 -14.21
CA THR A 7 11.31 3.39 -13.04
C THR A 7 12.62 4.17 -12.98
N GLU A 8 13.75 3.53 -13.23
CA GLU A 8 15.07 4.15 -13.16
C GLU A 8 15.30 5.16 -14.30
N GLU A 9 14.84 4.83 -15.51
CA GLU A 9 15.11 5.63 -16.71
C GLU A 9 14.09 6.75 -16.95
N ARG A 10 12.82 6.53 -16.62
CA ARG A 10 11.72 7.42 -17.08
C ARG A 10 11.04 8.22 -15.97
N PHE A 11 11.31 7.93 -14.70
CA PHE A 11 10.80 8.76 -13.61
C PHE A 11 11.53 10.10 -13.62
N TRP A 12 10.77 11.17 -13.45
CA TRP A 12 11.35 12.50 -13.32
C TRP A 12 12.15 12.59 -12.03
N LYS A 13 13.35 13.19 -12.14
CA LYS A 13 14.27 13.38 -11.04
C LYS A 13 13.94 14.71 -10.38
N ALA A 14 13.72 14.69 -9.07
CA ALA A 14 13.45 15.91 -8.31
C ALA A 14 14.60 16.94 -8.37
N ALA A 15 15.83 16.48 -8.62
CA ALA A 15 17.02 17.34 -8.73
C ALA A 15 16.96 18.34 -9.89
N ASP A 16 16.07 18.14 -10.86
CA ASP A 16 15.91 19.01 -12.03
C ASP A 16 15.00 20.22 -11.74
N TYR A 17 14.45 20.32 -10.51
CA TYR A 17 13.45 21.30 -10.11
C TYR A 17 13.98 22.33 -9.09
N ASN A 18 13.19 23.38 -8.83
CA ASN A 18 13.51 24.41 -7.84
C ASN A 18 13.61 23.85 -6.42
N LEU A 19 14.32 24.58 -5.53
CA LEU A 19 14.60 24.15 -4.16
C LEU A 19 13.33 23.80 -3.36
N GLU A 20 12.24 24.54 -3.55
CA GLU A 20 10.96 24.28 -2.89
C GLU A 20 10.39 22.89 -3.23
N ILE A 21 10.44 22.51 -4.51
CA ILE A 21 9.96 21.21 -5.00
C ILE A 21 10.88 20.09 -4.51
N ILE A 22 12.19 20.35 -4.45
CA ILE A 22 13.16 19.42 -3.87
C ILE A 22 12.85 19.18 -2.39
N GLU A 23 12.54 20.22 -1.63
CA GLU A 23 12.17 20.10 -0.22
C GLU A 23 10.86 19.33 -0.03
N ASP A 24 9.84 19.60 -0.85
CA ASP A 24 8.56 18.89 -0.78
C ASP A 24 8.68 17.43 -1.21
N TYR A 25 9.47 17.15 -2.25
CA TYR A 25 9.84 15.79 -2.62
C TYR A 25 10.61 15.08 -1.50
N ALA A 26 11.57 15.74 -0.87
CA ALA A 26 12.33 15.20 0.25
C ALA A 26 11.43 14.93 1.47
N LYS A 27 10.46 15.80 1.76
CA LYS A 27 9.43 15.58 2.80
C LYS A 27 8.56 14.37 2.46
N ALA A 28 8.12 14.21 1.21
CA ALA A 28 7.33 13.07 0.78
C ALA A 28 8.13 11.76 0.91
N MET A 29 9.38 11.75 0.46
CA MET A 29 10.29 10.59 0.60
C MET A 29 10.62 10.27 2.05
N ASN A 30 10.82 11.27 2.90
CA ASN A 30 11.00 11.08 4.34
C ASN A 30 9.74 10.52 5.00
N THR A 31 8.57 10.94 4.56
CA THR A 31 7.29 10.40 5.04
C THR A 31 7.14 8.94 4.65
N LEU A 32 7.48 8.58 3.41
CA LEU A 32 7.53 7.18 2.96
C LEU A 32 8.53 6.36 3.78
N ARG A 33 9.74 6.87 4.00
CA ARG A 33 10.77 6.21 4.82
C ARG A 33 10.29 6.01 6.26
N LYS A 34 9.61 7.00 6.84
CA LYS A 34 9.00 6.87 8.17
C LYS A 34 7.91 5.80 8.18
N LYS A 35 6.98 5.80 7.22
CA LYS A 35 5.94 4.75 7.08
C LYS A 35 6.57 3.35 7.03
N TYR A 36 7.63 3.18 6.23
CA TYR A 36 8.41 1.95 6.16
C TYR A 36 9.05 1.58 7.50
N LEU A 37 9.73 2.52 8.16
CA LEU A 37 10.37 2.27 9.45
C LEU A 37 9.36 1.88 10.53
N TYR A 38 8.20 2.53 10.57
CA TYR A 38 7.11 2.18 11.48
C TYR A 38 6.59 0.76 11.20
N TYR A 39 6.33 0.44 9.93
CA TYR A 39 5.90 -0.90 9.52
C TYR A 39 6.91 -1.98 9.96
N VAL A 40 8.20 -1.82 9.65
CA VAL A 40 9.25 -2.79 10.01
C VAL A 40 9.41 -2.91 11.53
N SER A 41 9.37 -1.79 12.25
CA SER A 41 9.51 -1.78 13.71
C SER A 41 8.36 -2.52 14.38
N ILE A 42 7.11 -2.23 13.97
CA ILE A 42 5.92 -2.88 14.52
C ILE A 42 5.92 -4.37 14.15
N PHE A 43 6.28 -4.71 12.90
CA PHE A 43 6.40 -6.10 12.47
C PHE A 43 7.42 -6.87 13.32
N PHE A 44 8.61 -6.31 13.53
CA PHE A 44 9.65 -6.94 14.33
C PHE A 44 9.19 -7.15 15.78
N ILE A 45 8.55 -6.14 16.39
CA ILE A 45 7.99 -6.25 17.74
C ILE A 45 6.91 -7.34 17.81
N ALA A 46 5.97 -7.34 16.86
CA ALA A 46 4.89 -8.32 16.80
C ALA A 46 5.42 -9.74 16.58
N ALA A 47 6.37 -9.93 15.66
CA ALA A 47 6.99 -11.21 15.39
C ALA A 47 7.76 -11.74 16.61
N VAL A 48 8.54 -10.89 17.28
CA VAL A 48 9.27 -11.25 18.51
C VAL A 48 8.30 -11.62 19.62
N PHE A 49 7.24 -10.83 19.83
CA PHE A 49 6.23 -11.12 20.84
C PHE A 49 5.50 -12.45 20.56
N HIS A 50 5.13 -12.69 19.30
CA HIS A 50 4.44 -13.92 18.92
C HIS A 50 5.33 -15.16 19.06
N VAL A 51 6.59 -15.06 18.65
CA VAL A 51 7.54 -16.18 18.63
C VAL A 51 8.08 -16.50 20.03
N TYR A 52 8.46 -15.48 20.79
CA TYR A 52 9.17 -15.66 22.06
C TYR A 52 8.30 -15.44 23.29
N GLY A 53 7.13 -14.80 23.16
CA GLY A 53 6.24 -14.49 24.29
C GLY A 53 5.90 -15.72 25.12
N ARG A 54 5.49 -16.83 24.46
CA ARG A 54 5.17 -18.10 25.14
C ARG A 54 6.35 -18.73 25.87
N ILE A 55 7.56 -18.65 25.30
CA ILE A 55 8.76 -19.22 25.91
C ILE A 55 9.23 -18.38 27.10
N LEU A 56 9.11 -17.05 27.01
CA LEU A 56 9.45 -16.11 28.08
C LEU A 56 8.49 -16.22 29.27
N GLU A 57 7.21 -16.52 29.04
CA GLU A 57 6.19 -16.67 30.08
C GLU A 57 6.32 -17.98 30.86
N ASP A 58 6.37 -19.13 30.16
CA ASP A 58 6.35 -20.44 30.82
C ASP A 58 7.74 -21.00 31.15
N GLY A 59 8.78 -20.62 30.39
CA GLY A 59 10.16 -21.13 30.54
C GLY A 59 10.34 -22.64 30.29
N ARG A 60 9.26 -23.37 29.96
CA ARG A 60 9.25 -24.83 29.83
C ARG A 60 9.46 -25.28 28.37
N LYS A 61 10.21 -26.37 28.19
CA LYS A 61 10.52 -26.99 26.89
C LYS A 61 9.45 -28.03 26.50
N ILE A 62 8.21 -27.58 26.31
CA ILE A 62 7.04 -28.45 26.04
C ILE A 62 6.55 -28.23 24.61
N PRO A 63 5.94 -29.25 23.94
CA PRO A 63 5.35 -29.12 22.60
C PRO A 63 4.41 -27.93 22.38
N VAL A 64 3.75 -27.44 23.44
CA VAL A 64 2.84 -26.28 23.38
C VAL A 64 3.58 -24.96 23.14
N ASN A 65 4.88 -24.90 23.48
CA ASN A 65 5.75 -23.73 23.32
C ASN A 65 6.54 -23.74 22.01
N LEU A 66 6.31 -24.73 21.13
CA LEU A 66 6.73 -24.66 19.74
C LEU A 66 5.86 -23.66 18.97
N LEU A 67 6.35 -23.17 17.83
CA LEU A 67 5.61 -22.22 17.01
C LEU A 67 4.40 -22.91 16.37
N PHE A 68 4.63 -24.14 15.93
CA PHE A 68 3.57 -25.05 15.50
C PHE A 68 3.43 -26.14 16.55
N ARG A 69 2.19 -26.43 16.99
CA ARG A 69 1.95 -27.53 17.92
C ARG A 69 2.30 -28.85 17.23
N ALA A 70 3.50 -29.36 17.53
CA ALA A 70 4.05 -30.57 16.95
C ALA A 70 4.57 -31.51 18.03
N TYR A 71 4.48 -32.82 17.78
CA TYR A 71 5.09 -33.82 18.65
C TYR A 71 6.62 -33.72 18.57
N ILE A 72 7.30 -33.76 19.72
CA ILE A 72 8.76 -33.78 19.81
C ILE A 72 9.22 -35.23 19.97
N PRO A 73 9.90 -35.82 18.98
CA PRO A 73 10.45 -37.17 19.11
C PRO A 73 11.49 -37.24 20.23
N GLU A 74 11.54 -38.37 20.95
CA GLU A 74 12.52 -38.59 22.03
C GLU A 74 13.98 -38.48 21.57
N SER A 75 14.25 -38.66 20.28
CA SER A 75 15.58 -38.57 19.68
C SER A 75 16.04 -37.15 19.34
N ILE A 76 15.17 -36.14 19.40
CA ILE A 76 15.47 -34.76 18.95
C ILE A 76 15.28 -33.78 20.11
N SER A 77 16.25 -32.87 20.30
CA SER A 77 16.13 -31.80 21.29
C SER A 77 15.07 -30.77 20.88
N PHE A 78 14.34 -30.22 21.86
CA PHE A 78 13.41 -29.11 21.67
C PHE A 78 14.01 -27.97 20.82
N TRP A 79 15.26 -27.57 21.11
CA TRP A 79 15.91 -26.46 20.41
C TRP A 79 16.17 -26.74 18.94
N THR A 80 16.41 -28.00 18.56
CA THR A 80 16.59 -28.39 17.17
C THR A 80 15.29 -28.27 16.39
N MET A 81 14.17 -28.75 16.97
CA MET A 81 12.84 -28.58 16.37
C MET A 81 12.43 -27.11 16.30
N PHE A 82 12.70 -26.35 17.35
CA PHE A 82 12.41 -24.91 17.41
C PHE A 82 13.16 -24.13 16.32
N LEU A 83 14.47 -24.39 16.14
CA LEU A 83 15.25 -23.78 15.06
C LEU A 83 14.77 -24.23 13.67
N TRP A 84 14.35 -25.48 13.54
CA TRP A 84 13.79 -26.00 12.30
C TRP A 84 12.50 -25.29 11.90
N GLU A 85 11.59 -25.04 12.85
CA GLU A 85 10.33 -24.30 12.61
C GLU A 85 10.54 -22.81 12.29
N HIS A 86 11.63 -22.21 12.75
CA HIS A 86 11.97 -20.83 12.42
C HIS A 86 12.33 -20.61 10.95
N ILE A 87 12.93 -21.60 10.29
CA ILE A 87 13.35 -21.48 8.89
C ILE A 87 12.17 -21.18 7.95
N PRO A 88 11.09 -22.00 7.91
CA PRO A 88 9.95 -21.72 7.05
C PRO A 88 9.19 -20.47 7.50
N LEU A 89 9.09 -20.19 8.79
CA LEU A 89 8.43 -18.97 9.28
C LEU A 89 9.16 -17.71 8.78
N ALA A 90 10.49 -17.66 8.93
CA ALA A 90 11.29 -16.54 8.46
C ALA A 90 11.15 -16.35 6.94
N GLY A 91 11.05 -17.44 6.18
CA GLY A 91 10.80 -17.40 4.74
C GLY A 91 9.45 -16.75 4.38
N VAL A 92 8.36 -17.20 5.02
CA VAL A 92 7.01 -16.64 4.79
C VAL A 92 6.97 -15.16 5.19
N MET A 93 7.50 -14.84 6.37
CA MET A 93 7.56 -13.48 6.90
C MET A 93 8.32 -12.52 5.97
N LEU A 94 9.50 -12.93 5.50
CA LEU A 94 10.28 -12.13 4.56
C LEU A 94 9.55 -11.92 3.24
N SER A 95 8.90 -12.97 2.71
CA SER A 95 8.15 -12.88 1.45
C SER A 95 6.94 -11.95 1.56
N GLN A 96 6.20 -12.02 2.67
CA GLN A 96 5.06 -11.15 2.94
C GLN A 96 5.50 -9.70 3.06
N THR A 97 6.52 -9.44 3.88
CA THR A 97 7.08 -8.09 4.04
C THR A 97 7.61 -7.53 2.73
N ALA A 98 8.31 -8.33 1.92
CA ALA A 98 8.79 -7.88 0.63
C ALA A 98 7.63 -7.44 -0.28
N MET A 99 6.51 -8.18 -0.28
CA MET A 99 5.33 -7.83 -1.07
C MET A 99 4.62 -6.58 -0.55
N ASP A 100 4.39 -6.46 0.76
CA ASP A 100 3.78 -5.28 1.38
C ASP A 100 4.56 -4.01 1.03
N VAL A 101 5.91 -4.07 1.16
CA VAL A 101 6.80 -2.95 0.87
C VAL A 101 6.81 -2.64 -0.62
N LEU A 102 6.83 -3.65 -1.48
CA LEU A 102 6.80 -3.45 -2.93
C LEU A 102 5.55 -2.69 -3.37
N ILE A 103 4.36 -3.10 -2.92
CA ILE A 103 3.10 -2.44 -3.28
C ILE A 103 3.02 -1.03 -2.70
N LEU A 104 3.43 -0.84 -1.45
CA LEU A 104 3.54 0.49 -0.82
C LEU A 104 4.45 1.40 -1.64
N CYS A 105 5.65 0.94 -2.00
CA CYS A 105 6.63 1.70 -2.76
C CYS A 105 6.11 2.04 -4.16
N LEU A 106 5.54 1.08 -4.90
CA LEU A 106 5.03 1.33 -6.25
C LEU A 106 3.94 2.41 -6.25
N ASN A 107 2.95 2.32 -5.37
CA ASN A 107 1.89 3.33 -5.27
C ASN A 107 2.46 4.68 -4.83
N SER A 108 3.28 4.72 -3.78
CA SER A 108 3.83 5.97 -3.24
C SER A 108 4.75 6.69 -4.23
N LEU A 109 5.58 5.95 -4.97
CA LEU A 109 6.44 6.54 -6.00
C LEU A 109 5.60 7.08 -7.17
N THR A 110 4.53 6.38 -7.54
CA THR A 110 3.59 6.87 -8.57
C THR A 110 2.88 8.14 -8.13
N VAL A 111 2.42 8.22 -6.88
CA VAL A 111 1.85 9.45 -6.27
C VAL A 111 2.82 10.62 -6.42
N ILE A 112 4.09 10.41 -6.09
CA ILE A 112 5.10 11.47 -6.17
C ILE A 112 5.29 11.94 -7.62
N GLN A 113 5.28 11.04 -8.59
CA GLN A 113 5.36 11.43 -10.00
C GLN A 113 4.12 12.21 -10.46
N PHE A 114 2.93 11.85 -9.99
CA PHE A 114 1.72 12.66 -10.24
C PHE A 114 1.81 14.05 -9.61
N LYS A 115 2.38 14.19 -8.39
CA LYS A 115 2.64 15.50 -7.76
C LYS A 115 3.57 16.37 -8.60
N LEU A 116 4.66 15.78 -9.11
CA LEU A 116 5.60 16.49 -10.00
C LEU A 116 4.93 16.91 -11.32
N LEU A 117 4.15 16.00 -11.90
CA LEU A 117 3.37 16.29 -13.11
C LEU A 117 2.35 17.40 -12.88
N ARG A 118 1.66 17.40 -11.75
CA ARG A 118 0.71 18.44 -11.36
C ARG A 118 1.42 19.80 -11.26
N HIS A 119 2.56 19.84 -10.60
CA HIS A 119 3.36 21.05 -10.47
C HIS A 119 3.81 21.61 -11.84
N GLU A 120 4.26 20.77 -12.77
CA GLU A 120 4.62 21.20 -14.13
C GLU A 120 3.42 21.72 -14.92
N VAL A 121 2.24 21.12 -14.71
CA VAL A 121 0.98 21.58 -15.31
C VAL A 121 0.52 22.92 -14.75
N GLU A 122 0.68 23.16 -13.45
CA GLU A 122 0.33 24.42 -12.80
C GLU A 122 1.20 25.58 -13.32
N ASN A 123 2.46 25.29 -13.66
CA ASN A 123 3.44 26.27 -14.15
C ASN A 123 3.64 26.23 -15.68
N LEU A 124 2.70 25.63 -16.40
CA LEU A 124 2.85 25.29 -17.80
C LEU A 124 2.94 26.53 -18.72
N PHE A 125 2.26 27.62 -18.34
CA PHE A 125 2.24 28.89 -19.05
C PHE A 125 3.11 29.99 -18.41
N GLY A 126 3.96 29.62 -17.44
CA GLY A 126 4.83 30.54 -16.71
C GLY A 126 4.24 31.02 -15.39
N ASP A 127 5.11 31.53 -14.52
CA ASP A 127 4.73 32.17 -13.27
C ASP A 127 4.10 33.55 -13.55
N ALA A 128 3.21 34.02 -12.69
CA ALA A 128 2.62 35.36 -12.75
C ALA A 128 3.67 36.52 -12.68
N ASN A 129 4.96 36.20 -12.57
CA ASN A 129 6.09 37.11 -12.42
C ASN A 129 6.69 37.64 -13.73
N GLY A 130 6.09 37.38 -14.90
CA GLY A 130 6.29 38.21 -16.09
C GLY A 130 7.50 37.89 -16.97
N ASP A 131 8.14 36.72 -16.82
CA ASP A 131 9.06 36.23 -17.84
C ASP A 131 8.25 35.77 -19.08
N SER A 132 8.50 36.39 -20.24
CA SER A 132 7.84 36.03 -21.48
C SER A 132 8.27 34.63 -21.93
N VAL A 133 7.46 33.62 -21.61
CA VAL A 133 7.67 32.24 -22.09
C VAL A 133 7.39 32.18 -23.59
N SER A 134 8.32 31.64 -24.37
CA SER A 134 8.11 31.49 -25.82
C SER A 134 7.06 30.41 -26.13
N GLU A 135 6.29 30.59 -27.20
CA GLU A 135 5.32 29.58 -27.68
C GLU A 135 5.95 28.20 -27.91
N ILE A 136 7.21 28.16 -28.36
CA ILE A 136 7.95 26.91 -28.58
C ILE A 136 8.17 26.19 -27.25
N ASP A 137 8.54 26.93 -26.19
CA ASP A 137 8.75 26.38 -24.85
C ASP A 137 7.45 25.83 -24.25
N ILE A 138 6.34 26.57 -24.36
CA ILE A 138 5.01 26.11 -23.89
C ILE A 138 4.63 24.79 -24.58
N LYS A 139 4.80 24.72 -25.91
CA LYS A 139 4.50 23.50 -26.68
C LYS A 139 5.34 22.31 -26.23
N GLU A 140 6.63 22.53 -25.98
CA GLU A 140 7.53 21.48 -25.49
C GLU A 140 7.15 21.01 -24.08
N ARG A 141 6.78 21.93 -23.19
CA ARG A 141 6.27 21.62 -21.84
C ARG A 141 4.99 20.80 -21.88
N ILE A 142 4.01 21.17 -22.70
CA ILE A 142 2.76 20.39 -22.87
C ILE A 142 3.09 18.98 -23.37
N LYS A 143 3.96 18.87 -24.38
CA LYS A 143 4.38 17.58 -24.93
C LYS A 143 5.08 16.73 -23.87
N ARG A 144 5.95 17.31 -23.05
CA ARG A 144 6.64 16.65 -21.94
C ARG A 144 5.64 16.14 -20.89
N CYS A 145 4.70 16.97 -20.45
CA CYS A 145 3.65 16.59 -19.51
C CYS A 145 2.77 15.45 -20.07
N ASN A 146 2.33 15.57 -21.31
CA ASN A 146 1.51 14.55 -21.96
C ASN A 146 2.24 13.20 -22.10
N ASN A 147 3.52 13.22 -22.46
CA ASN A 147 4.34 12.02 -22.58
C ASN A 147 4.53 11.34 -21.21
N HIS A 148 4.82 12.12 -20.17
CA HIS A 148 5.00 11.59 -18.82
C HIS A 148 3.69 11.05 -18.26
N HIS A 149 2.58 11.77 -18.43
CA HIS A 149 1.27 11.28 -18.02
C HIS A 149 0.91 9.96 -18.71
N THR A 150 1.19 9.83 -20.01
CA THR A 150 1.00 8.56 -20.76
C THR A 150 1.82 7.42 -20.15
N PHE A 151 3.06 7.72 -19.77
CA PHE A 151 3.92 6.76 -19.09
C PHE A 151 3.35 6.35 -17.73
N LEU A 152 2.88 7.29 -16.90
CA LEU A 152 2.29 6.98 -15.60
C LEU A 152 1.04 6.10 -15.73
N LEU A 153 0.17 6.37 -16.70
CA LEU A 153 -0.99 5.53 -16.99
C LEU A 153 -0.57 4.11 -17.41
N TYR A 154 0.45 3.98 -18.25
CA TYR A 154 1.01 2.69 -18.65
C TYR A 154 1.65 1.95 -17.46
N PHE A 155 2.45 2.64 -16.66
CA PHE A 155 3.11 2.10 -15.48
C PHE A 155 2.09 1.55 -14.48
N ARG A 156 1.09 2.36 -14.12
CA ARG A 156 -0.01 1.97 -13.25
C ARG A 156 -0.77 0.77 -13.82
N THR A 157 -1.07 0.75 -15.12
CA THR A 157 -1.80 -0.35 -15.76
C THR A 157 -0.99 -1.65 -15.70
N THR A 158 0.31 -1.56 -15.94
CA THR A 158 1.23 -2.71 -15.88
C THR A 158 1.37 -3.24 -14.46
N ALA A 159 1.56 -2.35 -13.47
CA ALA A 159 1.59 -2.72 -12.06
C ALA A 159 0.27 -3.37 -11.64
N ASN A 160 -0.86 -2.77 -12.03
CA ASN A 160 -2.18 -3.32 -11.74
C ASN A 160 -2.35 -4.72 -12.32
N ASN A 161 -2.08 -4.93 -13.61
CA ASN A 161 -2.23 -6.25 -14.23
C ASN A 161 -1.32 -7.31 -13.63
N THR A 162 -0.15 -6.92 -13.12
CA THR A 162 0.81 -7.84 -12.48
C THR A 162 0.30 -8.33 -11.13
N PHE A 163 -0.32 -7.46 -10.34
CA PHE A 163 -0.62 -7.71 -8.93
C PHE A 163 -2.13 -7.81 -8.63
N SER A 164 -3.01 -7.53 -9.60
CA SER A 164 -4.47 -7.46 -9.41
C SER A 164 -5.07 -8.74 -8.83
N THR A 165 -4.75 -9.90 -9.42
CA THR A 165 -5.25 -11.20 -8.94
C THR A 165 -4.69 -11.55 -7.57
N MET A 166 -3.40 -11.29 -7.35
CA MET A 166 -2.74 -11.52 -6.06
C MET A 166 -3.41 -10.70 -4.95
N MET A 167 -3.65 -9.41 -5.19
CA MET A 167 -4.31 -8.52 -4.24
C MET A 167 -5.73 -8.95 -3.91
N PHE A 168 -6.48 -9.44 -4.90
CA PHE A 168 -7.82 -9.96 -4.69
C PHE A 168 -7.83 -11.17 -3.74
N VAL A 169 -6.92 -12.14 -3.97
CA VAL A 169 -6.76 -13.30 -3.08
C VAL A 169 -6.30 -12.86 -1.70
N TYR A 170 -5.34 -11.93 -1.62
CA TYR A 170 -4.80 -11.43 -0.36
C TYR A 170 -5.87 -10.80 0.53
N ILE A 171 -6.75 -9.95 -0.02
CA ILE A 171 -7.88 -9.39 0.76
C ILE A 171 -8.83 -10.49 1.23
N GLY A 172 -9.15 -11.47 0.38
CA GLY A 172 -9.99 -12.60 0.78
C GLY A 172 -9.40 -13.36 1.96
N VAL A 173 -8.09 -13.62 1.92
CA VAL A 173 -7.36 -14.29 3.01
C VAL A 173 -7.37 -13.43 4.29
N ILE A 174 -7.10 -12.13 4.20
CA ILE A 174 -7.19 -11.22 5.36
C ILE A 174 -8.60 -11.26 5.96
N VAL A 175 -9.64 -11.16 5.13
CA VAL A 175 -11.02 -11.15 5.61
C VAL A 175 -11.33 -12.45 6.37
N LEU A 176 -10.98 -13.61 5.82
CA LEU A 176 -11.23 -14.89 6.46
C LEU A 176 -10.42 -15.07 7.75
N LEU A 177 -9.11 -14.81 7.71
CA LEU A 177 -8.23 -15.00 8.86
C LEU A 177 -8.63 -14.07 10.01
N SER A 178 -8.80 -12.77 9.75
CA SER A 178 -9.19 -11.82 10.78
C SER A 178 -10.60 -12.08 11.33
N SER A 179 -11.52 -12.63 10.51
CA SER A 179 -12.84 -13.06 11.02
C SER A 179 -12.71 -14.16 12.06
N ILE A 180 -11.81 -15.13 11.81
CA ILE A 180 -11.54 -16.24 12.72
C ILE A 180 -10.80 -15.72 13.97
N GLU A 181 -9.81 -14.85 13.83
CA GLU A 181 -9.09 -14.27 14.99
C GLU A 181 -10.02 -13.50 15.93
N ILE A 182 -10.91 -12.67 15.38
CA ILE A 182 -11.91 -11.95 16.19
C ILE A 182 -12.90 -12.92 16.83
N TYR A 183 -13.33 -13.97 16.11
CA TYR A 183 -14.18 -15.01 16.68
C TYR A 183 -13.49 -15.75 17.84
N LEU A 184 -12.23 -16.16 17.68
CA LEU A 184 -11.44 -16.82 18.72
C LEU A 184 -11.25 -15.92 19.94
N THR A 185 -11.11 -14.60 19.72
CA THR A 185 -11.06 -13.61 20.80
C THR A 185 -12.33 -13.68 21.67
N PHE A 186 -13.51 -13.92 21.09
CA PHE A 186 -14.75 -14.05 21.85
C PHE A 186 -14.94 -15.40 22.56
N LEU A 187 -14.26 -16.46 22.10
CA LEU A 187 -14.34 -17.79 22.72
C LEU A 187 -13.36 -17.99 23.87
N THR A 188 -12.33 -17.16 23.94
CA THR A 188 -11.18 -17.37 24.83
C THR A 188 -11.42 -16.69 26.18
N ASP A 189 -11.37 -17.46 27.27
CA ASP A 189 -11.50 -16.92 28.64
C ASP A 189 -10.16 -16.39 29.21
N SER A 190 -9.03 -16.81 28.65
CA SER A 190 -7.70 -16.34 29.07
C SER A 190 -7.39 -14.95 28.49
N ILE A 191 -7.14 -13.99 29.38
CA ILE A 191 -6.75 -12.62 29.00
C ILE A 191 -5.49 -12.61 28.11
N GLU A 192 -4.56 -13.51 28.38
CA GLU A 192 -3.30 -13.61 27.65
C GLU A 192 -3.52 -14.03 26.19
N GLU A 193 -4.29 -15.10 25.97
CA GLU A 193 -4.61 -15.59 24.63
C GLU A 193 -5.52 -14.61 23.87
N MET A 194 -6.47 -13.97 24.56
CA MET A 194 -7.28 -12.88 24.01
C MET A 194 -6.41 -11.72 23.52
N SER A 195 -5.44 -11.28 24.34
CA SER A 195 -4.54 -10.18 23.97
C SER A 195 -3.72 -10.49 22.72
N LYS A 196 -3.31 -11.76 22.53
CA LYS A 196 -2.56 -12.23 21.36
C LYS A 196 -3.38 -12.09 20.08
N PHE A 197 -4.65 -12.52 20.08
CA PHE A 197 -5.53 -12.41 18.91
C PHE A 197 -5.90 -10.95 18.58
N VAL A 198 -6.17 -10.13 19.61
CA VAL A 198 -6.46 -8.70 19.43
C VAL A 198 -5.26 -7.98 18.82
N LEU A 199 -4.06 -8.20 19.35
CA LEU A 199 -2.84 -7.59 18.83
C LEU A 199 -2.56 -8.03 17.38
N SER A 200 -2.76 -9.31 17.06
CA SER A 200 -2.63 -9.84 15.68
C SER A 200 -3.60 -9.16 14.71
N THR A 201 -4.88 -9.04 15.11
CA THR A 201 -5.92 -8.42 14.28
C THR A 201 -5.62 -6.93 14.05
N VAL A 202 -5.28 -6.20 15.12
CA VAL A 202 -4.94 -4.77 15.03
C VAL A 202 -3.71 -4.55 14.15
N TYR A 203 -2.70 -5.40 14.28
CA TYR A 203 -1.52 -5.38 13.42
C TYR A 203 -1.89 -5.60 11.94
N THR A 204 -2.68 -6.63 11.66
CA THR A 204 -3.13 -6.95 10.29
C THR A 204 -3.87 -5.77 9.66
N PHE A 205 -4.78 -5.12 10.41
CA PHE A 205 -5.48 -3.93 9.92
C PHE A 205 -4.53 -2.77 9.69
N PHE A 206 -3.62 -2.50 10.63
CA PHE A 206 -2.64 -1.43 10.49
C PHE A 206 -1.80 -1.59 9.21
N VAL A 207 -1.28 -2.79 8.94
CA VAL A 207 -0.55 -3.10 7.71
C VAL A 207 -1.44 -2.93 6.49
N PHE A 208 -2.65 -3.49 6.53
CA PHE A 208 -3.56 -3.43 5.40
C PHE A 208 -3.89 -1.98 5.00
N PHE A 209 -4.19 -1.11 5.97
CA PHE A 209 -4.47 0.29 5.68
C PHE A 209 -3.23 1.08 5.22
N ILE A 210 -2.08 0.90 5.88
CA ILE A 210 -0.88 1.70 5.56
C ILE A 210 -0.21 1.27 4.27
N CYS A 211 -0.10 -0.03 4.00
CA CYS A 211 0.62 -0.53 2.82
C CYS A 211 -0.26 -0.55 1.56
N TYR A 212 -1.58 -0.61 1.71
CA TYR A 212 -2.49 -0.85 0.59
C TYR A 212 -3.53 0.26 0.42
N CYS A 213 -4.48 0.39 1.34
CA CYS A 213 -5.63 1.28 1.14
C CYS A 213 -5.26 2.76 1.08
N TYR A 214 -4.42 3.23 1.99
CA TYR A 214 -4.00 4.63 2.07
C TYR A 214 -3.20 5.08 0.83
N PRO A 215 -2.10 4.41 0.42
CA PRO A 215 -1.32 4.84 -0.74
C PRO A 215 -2.12 4.71 -2.05
N ALA A 216 -3.02 3.73 -2.17
CA ALA A 216 -3.89 3.61 -3.34
C ALA A 216 -4.95 4.73 -3.40
N GLN A 217 -5.49 5.14 -2.26
CA GLN A 217 -6.37 6.31 -2.17
C GLN A 217 -5.61 7.59 -2.52
N GLU A 218 -4.41 7.78 -1.95
CA GLU A 218 -3.56 8.95 -2.24
C GLU A 218 -3.25 9.05 -3.75
N LEU A 219 -2.99 7.91 -4.40
CA LEU A 219 -2.79 7.84 -5.85
C LEU A 219 -4.02 8.30 -6.64
N THR A 220 -5.20 7.84 -6.24
CA THR A 220 -6.45 8.19 -6.92
C THR A 220 -6.75 9.68 -6.77
N THR A 221 -6.63 10.20 -5.55
CA THR A 221 -6.85 11.62 -5.25
C THR A 221 -5.85 12.52 -5.97
N GLU A 222 -4.57 12.13 -6.04
CA GLU A 222 -3.57 12.95 -6.72
C GLU A 222 -3.79 12.98 -8.25
N ALA A 223 -4.26 11.88 -8.84
CA ALA A 223 -4.64 11.86 -10.25
C ALA A 223 -5.88 12.72 -10.54
N GLU A 224 -6.86 12.78 -9.62
CA GLU A 224 -8.01 13.68 -9.72
C GLU A 224 -7.57 15.15 -9.62
N ASN A 225 -6.69 15.47 -8.66
CA ASN A 225 -6.12 16.82 -8.51
C ASN A 225 -5.37 17.26 -9.78
N LEU A 226 -4.66 16.35 -10.46
CA LEU A 226 -4.04 16.66 -11.75
C LEU A 226 -5.08 17.15 -12.76
N ALA A 227 -6.25 16.52 -12.84
CA ALA A 227 -7.29 16.93 -13.78
C ALA A 227 -7.83 18.34 -13.46
N GLU A 228 -7.94 18.67 -12.18
CA GLU A 228 -8.30 20.03 -11.73
C GLU A 228 -7.22 21.05 -12.09
N SER A 229 -5.94 20.75 -11.82
CA SER A 229 -4.83 21.65 -12.16
C SER A 229 -4.69 21.87 -13.67
N VAL A 230 -4.90 20.83 -14.51
CA VAL A 230 -4.94 21.00 -15.98
C VAL A 230 -6.08 21.93 -16.40
N TYR A 231 -7.24 21.87 -15.72
CA TYR A 231 -8.34 22.79 -16.03
C TYR A 231 -8.02 24.24 -15.59
N ALA A 232 -7.31 24.39 -14.47
CA ALA A 232 -7.01 25.68 -13.83
C ALA A 232 -5.74 26.39 -14.34
N CYS A 233 -4.95 25.78 -15.23
CA CYS A 233 -3.67 26.31 -15.71
C CYS A 233 -3.76 27.58 -16.61
N GLU A 234 -4.80 28.40 -16.51
CA GLU A 234 -4.95 29.65 -17.27
C GLU A 234 -4.84 29.54 -18.80
N TRP A 235 -5.12 28.36 -19.36
CA TRP A 235 -5.05 28.07 -20.80
C TRP A 235 -5.85 29.04 -21.69
N TYR A 236 -6.84 29.73 -21.14
CA TYR A 236 -7.64 30.74 -21.83
C TYR A 236 -6.84 31.98 -22.23
N ASN A 237 -5.70 32.25 -21.59
CA ASN A 237 -4.77 33.32 -21.95
C ASN A 237 -3.93 32.97 -23.20
N PHE A 238 -3.86 31.69 -23.57
CA PHE A 238 -3.05 31.15 -24.66
C PHE A 238 -3.90 30.26 -25.60
N PRO A 239 -4.85 30.86 -26.34
CA PRO A 239 -5.84 30.11 -27.13
C PRO A 239 -5.23 29.20 -28.20
N GLU A 240 -4.01 29.47 -28.66
CA GLU A 240 -3.26 28.64 -29.60
C GLU A 240 -2.98 27.22 -29.06
N PHE A 241 -2.88 27.03 -27.74
CA PHE A 241 -2.65 25.74 -27.09
C PHE A 241 -3.93 25.07 -26.54
N GLN A 242 -5.10 25.69 -26.74
CA GLN A 242 -6.37 25.21 -26.19
C GLN A 242 -6.64 23.73 -26.53
N LYS A 243 -6.37 23.32 -27.78
CA LYS A 243 -6.59 21.93 -28.21
C LYS A 243 -5.67 20.94 -27.50
N ASP A 244 -4.41 21.31 -27.29
CA ASP A 244 -3.43 20.45 -26.65
C ASP A 244 -3.76 20.28 -25.15
N VAL A 245 -4.15 21.37 -24.48
CA VAL A 245 -4.63 21.33 -23.08
C VAL A 245 -5.92 20.52 -22.97
N LEU A 246 -6.86 20.66 -23.89
CA LEU A 246 -8.11 19.90 -23.88
C LEU A 246 -7.85 18.39 -24.02
N ILE A 247 -6.90 17.98 -24.85
CA ILE A 247 -6.48 16.57 -24.96
C ILE A 247 -5.85 16.09 -23.66
N LEU A 248 -4.97 16.90 -23.05
CA LEU A 248 -4.34 16.57 -21.77
C LEU A 248 -5.41 16.42 -20.66
N LEU A 249 -6.41 17.31 -20.63
CA LEU A 249 -7.54 17.27 -19.70
C LEU A 249 -8.41 16.03 -19.92
N GLY A 250 -8.69 15.69 -21.18
CA GLY A 250 -9.42 14.47 -21.51
C GLY A 250 -8.71 13.21 -20.98
N LYS A 251 -7.37 13.21 -21.05
CA LYS A 251 -6.56 12.11 -20.53
C LYS A 251 -6.47 12.10 -19.00
N SER A 252 -6.38 13.25 -18.33
CA SER A 252 -6.30 13.31 -16.85
C SER A 252 -7.57 12.82 -16.16
N ARG A 253 -8.70 12.77 -16.88
CA ARG A 253 -9.94 12.15 -16.41
C ARG A 253 -9.97 10.62 -16.50
N ILE A 254 -8.93 9.98 -17.06
CA ILE A 254 -8.83 8.52 -17.05
C ILE A 254 -8.65 8.05 -15.61
N LYS A 255 -9.54 7.16 -15.13
CA LYS A 255 -9.55 6.68 -13.76
C LYS A 255 -8.22 5.98 -13.38
N VAL A 256 -7.49 6.58 -12.45
CA VAL A 256 -6.27 6.03 -11.86
C VAL A 256 -6.60 5.42 -10.50
N ALA A 257 -6.88 4.11 -10.46
CA ALA A 257 -7.20 3.37 -9.25
C ALA A 257 -6.70 1.93 -9.34
N PHE A 258 -6.01 1.42 -8.33
CA PHE A 258 -5.56 0.04 -8.36
C PHE A 258 -6.75 -0.92 -8.25
N ASN A 259 -7.01 -1.74 -9.27
CA ASN A 259 -8.18 -2.60 -9.36
C ASN A 259 -7.80 -4.07 -9.08
N MET A 260 -8.55 -4.72 -8.20
CA MET A 260 -8.35 -6.06 -7.70
C MET A 260 -9.35 -7.01 -8.33
N GLY A 261 -8.83 -8.02 -9.04
CA GLY A 261 -9.62 -9.06 -9.68
C GLY A 261 -10.55 -8.59 -10.80
N GLY A 262 -10.45 -7.34 -11.26
CA GLY A 262 -11.37 -6.75 -12.23
C GLY A 262 -12.66 -6.21 -11.63
N ILE A 263 -12.85 -6.32 -10.30
CA ILE A 263 -14.15 -6.14 -9.65
C ILE A 263 -14.13 -4.98 -8.64
N LEU A 264 -13.08 -4.88 -7.83
CA LEU A 264 -13.02 -3.95 -6.70
C LEU A 264 -11.83 -3.01 -6.83
N ASP A 265 -12.02 -1.73 -6.57
CA ASP A 265 -10.90 -0.80 -6.48
C ASP A 265 -10.32 -0.80 -5.06
N LEU A 266 -9.00 -0.84 -4.98
CA LEU A 266 -8.26 -0.71 -3.73
C LEU A 266 -8.28 0.76 -3.32
N ASN A 267 -9.04 1.06 -2.28
CA ASN A 267 -9.18 2.37 -1.70
C ASN A 267 -9.59 2.24 -0.22
N LEU A 268 -9.79 3.37 0.47
CA LEU A 268 -10.21 3.36 1.87
C LEU A 268 -11.63 2.80 2.04
N GLU A 269 -12.52 3.02 1.08
CA GLU A 269 -13.90 2.52 1.12
C GLU A 269 -13.93 0.98 1.14
N THR A 270 -13.22 0.34 0.20
CA THR A 270 -13.06 -1.12 0.15
C THR A 270 -12.38 -1.65 1.41
N GLY A 271 -11.41 -0.92 1.96
CA GLY A 271 -10.80 -1.27 3.25
C GLY A 271 -11.81 -1.30 4.40
N MET A 272 -12.66 -0.28 4.49
CA MET A 272 -13.73 -0.22 5.49
C MET A 272 -14.81 -1.28 5.25
N ALA A 273 -15.12 -1.59 3.99
CA ALA A 273 -16.04 -2.67 3.64
C ALA A 273 -15.48 -4.04 4.07
N ALA A 274 -14.18 -4.28 3.90
CA ALA A 274 -13.51 -5.48 4.37
C ALA A 274 -13.59 -5.61 5.91
N VAL A 275 -13.33 -4.53 6.66
CA VAL A 275 -13.48 -4.53 8.13
C VAL A 275 -14.92 -4.84 8.55
N LYS A 276 -15.91 -4.26 7.88
CA LYS A 276 -17.33 -4.56 8.14
C LYS A 276 -17.63 -6.03 7.90
N ALA A 277 -17.17 -6.58 6.77
CA ALA A 277 -17.34 -8.00 6.45
C ALA A 277 -16.72 -8.89 7.53
N ILE A 278 -15.49 -8.58 7.96
CA ILE A 278 -14.77 -9.29 9.01
C ILE A 278 -15.59 -9.36 10.31
N LEU A 279 -16.09 -8.21 10.77
CA LEU A 279 -16.91 -8.15 11.97
C LEU A 279 -18.23 -8.91 11.81
N SER A 280 -18.91 -8.75 10.67
CA SER A 280 -20.16 -9.46 10.38
C SER A 280 -19.96 -10.98 10.39
N TYR A 281 -18.94 -11.50 9.71
CA TYR A 281 -18.63 -12.93 9.71
C TYR A 281 -18.24 -13.44 11.10
N SER A 282 -17.43 -12.69 11.86
CA SER A 282 -17.09 -13.08 13.25
C SER A 282 -18.32 -13.16 14.16
N MET A 283 -19.27 -12.22 14.01
CA MET A 283 -20.49 -12.20 14.81
C MET A 283 -21.44 -13.33 14.38
N PHE A 284 -21.54 -13.59 13.08
CA PHE A 284 -22.31 -14.72 12.56
C PHE A 284 -21.80 -16.05 13.14
N LEU A 285 -20.49 -16.30 13.09
CA LEU A 285 -19.88 -17.50 13.67
C LEU A 285 -20.19 -17.61 15.16
N ARG A 286 -20.04 -16.51 15.90
CA ARG A 286 -20.37 -16.45 17.33
C ARG A 286 -21.84 -16.82 17.60
N THR A 287 -22.77 -16.25 16.85
CA THR A 287 -24.20 -16.54 17.03
C THR A 287 -24.53 -18.00 16.74
N MET A 288 -23.96 -18.59 15.68
CA MET A 288 -24.19 -20.00 15.36
C MET A 288 -23.65 -20.93 16.46
N THR A 289 -22.47 -20.65 17.00
CA THR A 289 -21.93 -21.43 18.12
C THR A 289 -22.80 -21.32 19.38
N LEU A 290 -23.37 -20.14 19.66
CA LEU A 290 -24.27 -19.97 20.81
C LEU A 290 -25.60 -20.72 20.64
N LEU A 291 -26.12 -20.81 19.41
CA LEU A 291 -27.36 -21.54 19.10
C LEU A 291 -27.20 -23.06 19.17
N GLU A 292 -26.03 -23.60 18.82
CA GLU A 292 -25.74 -25.04 18.97
C GLU A 292 -25.52 -25.45 20.44
N GLY A 293 -25.14 -24.50 21.30
CA GLY A 293 -24.92 -24.74 22.73
C GLY A 293 -26.17 -24.60 23.63
N SER A 294 -27.31 -24.17 23.08
CA SER A 294 -28.59 -23.98 23.81
C SER A 294 -29.59 -25.10 23.52
#